data_AF-A0A961VKD3-F1
#
_entry.id   AF-A0A961VKD3-F1
#
_cell.length_a   1.000
_cell.length_b   1.000
_cell.length_c   1.000
_cell.angle_alpha   90.00
_cell.angle_beta   90.00
_cell.angle_gamma   90.00
#
_symmetry.space_group_name_H-M   'P 1'
#
loop_
_entity.id
_entity.type
_entity.pdbx_description
1 polymer ?
#
loop_
_entity_poly.entity_id
_entity_poly.type
_entity_poly.pdbx_seq_one_letter_code
_entity_poly.pdbx_strand_id
1 'polypeptide(L)'
;MPAPALVLQTTYAELLERCASAAFSDDFPEDGAFIKKTVRGRIYWYFQLPSSEGRSQRYVGPETPELLERIARHREARDDERERRSLISTLVRSFGMSRPPPELANVVAGLAKAGVFRLRGVLVGTVAYQTYSTMLGVKLPDQAARTGDIDIAQFTNVSVAVEDETPPMLEILKEIEPTFQPVPNLHAGRIVSYQAKGGLRVDFLTPNEGPDTDIPEPLPSFHTDALPLRFLDYLIHDPEPAVLLHDAGVYVLVPAPQRYALHKLIVSRRRAVGAAKQDKDIHQAETLLNVLATTRPRDLAAAWTEAVERGRTWRLLVTEGLGQIEADTRDRVLIAVRGLRNLLPGIGLSFRAPMPRYDFDRDVVAFKGETAGGAVLCEITGEALEDHFGSAGTEKQARLDAFLKNRSTIEALARAKYLDRPIEEPGHILIGSLEIEQSGKDVQLRSSWATPGDNRAAP
;
A
#
# COMPACT_ATOMS: atom_id res chain seq x y z
N MET A 1 -13.70 22.70 -10.78
CA MET A 1 -14.26 22.61 -9.41
C MET A 1 -13.94 21.24 -8.83
N PRO A 2 -13.25 21.14 -7.67
CA PRO A 2 -12.92 19.87 -7.00
C PRO A 2 -14.07 19.26 -6.16
N ALA A 3 -15.27 19.86 -6.20
CA ALA A 3 -16.44 19.47 -5.40
C ALA A 3 -16.86 17.98 -5.44
N PRO A 4 -16.70 17.20 -6.54
CA PRO A 4 -17.13 15.80 -6.56
C PRO A 4 -16.35 14.90 -5.60
N ALA A 5 -15.08 15.20 -5.33
CA ALA A 5 -14.22 14.35 -4.50
C ALA A 5 -14.50 14.50 -3.00
N LEU A 6 -14.74 15.74 -2.53
CA LEU A 6 -15.01 15.98 -1.11
C LEU A 6 -16.37 15.40 -0.69
N VAL A 7 -17.41 15.59 -1.51
CA VAL A 7 -18.74 15.01 -1.20
C VAL A 7 -18.66 13.50 -1.14
N LEU A 8 -17.93 12.87 -2.07
CA LEU A 8 -17.70 11.44 -2.06
C LEU A 8 -17.02 10.98 -0.77
N GLN A 9 -15.95 11.66 -0.36
CA GLN A 9 -15.22 11.33 0.87
C GLN A 9 -16.10 11.49 2.11
N THR A 10 -16.91 12.55 2.18
CA THR A 10 -17.86 12.76 3.29
C THR A 10 -18.95 11.67 3.31
N THR A 11 -19.54 11.34 2.15
CA THR A 11 -20.53 10.25 2.04
C THR A 11 -19.93 8.90 2.46
N TYR A 12 -18.68 8.61 2.08
CA TYR A 12 -18.02 7.38 2.49
C TYR A 12 -17.67 7.38 3.99
N ALA A 13 -17.19 8.50 4.53
CA ALA A 13 -16.90 8.62 5.96
C ALA A 13 -18.16 8.39 6.81
N GLU A 14 -19.30 8.96 6.40
CA GLU A 14 -20.59 8.73 7.06
C GLU A 14 -21.03 7.27 6.97
N LEU A 15 -20.90 6.64 5.79
CA LEU A 15 -21.20 5.21 5.64
C LEU A 15 -20.31 4.36 6.55
N LEU A 16 -19.02 4.66 6.61
CA LEU A 16 -18.05 3.93 7.42
C LEU A 16 -18.41 4.01 8.91
N GLU A 17 -18.74 5.20 9.42
CA GLU A 17 -19.16 5.39 10.81
C GLU A 17 -20.45 4.61 11.14
N ARG A 18 -21.46 4.68 10.26
CA ARG A 18 -22.72 3.94 10.44
C ARG A 18 -22.52 2.43 10.38
N CYS A 19 -21.72 1.93 9.43
CA CYS A 19 -21.35 0.50 9.36
C CYS A 19 -20.55 0.04 10.58
N ALA A 20 -19.62 0.85 11.07
CA ALA A 20 -18.84 0.53 12.27
C ALA A 20 -19.71 0.44 13.53
N SER A 21 -20.73 1.30 13.62
CA SER A 21 -21.72 1.30 14.71
C SER A 21 -22.64 0.09 14.61
N ALA A 22 -23.17 -0.21 13.43
CA ALA A 22 -24.03 -1.38 13.20
C ALA A 22 -23.31 -2.69 13.50
N ALA A 23 -22.08 -2.87 12.99
CA ALA A 23 -21.27 -4.06 13.26
C ALA A 23 -20.98 -4.24 14.76
N PHE A 24 -20.76 -3.13 15.48
CA PHE A 24 -20.58 -3.18 16.94
C PHE A 24 -21.85 -3.62 17.67
N SER A 25 -23.01 -3.11 17.27
CA SER A 25 -24.29 -3.49 17.88
C SER A 25 -24.70 -4.92 17.55
N ASP A 26 -24.41 -5.43 16.35
CA ASP A 26 -24.63 -6.83 15.98
C ASP A 26 -23.76 -7.78 16.82
N ASP A 27 -22.51 -7.39 17.08
CA ASP A 27 -21.57 -8.16 17.89
C ASP A 27 -21.92 -8.16 19.39
N PHE A 28 -22.51 -7.08 19.89
CA PHE A 28 -22.77 -6.84 21.31
C PHE A 28 -24.23 -6.42 21.51
N PRO A 29 -25.16 -7.35 21.81
CA PRO A 29 -26.56 -7.02 22.05
C PRO A 29 -26.79 -6.09 23.26
N GLU A 30 -27.92 -5.37 23.33
CA GLU A 30 -28.15 -4.39 24.42
C GLU A 30 -28.28 -5.01 25.83
N ASP A 31 -28.57 -6.31 25.92
CA ASP A 31 -28.87 -7.01 27.17
C ASP A 31 -27.64 -7.48 27.96
N GLY A 32 -26.43 -7.26 27.44
CA GLY A 32 -25.17 -7.60 28.14
C GLY A 32 -24.43 -6.40 28.75
N ALA A 33 -23.22 -6.68 29.25
CA ALA A 33 -22.39 -5.70 29.94
C ALA A 33 -20.93 -5.74 29.47
N PHE A 34 -20.34 -4.56 29.31
CA PHE A 34 -18.92 -4.39 29.04
C PHE A 34 -18.10 -4.49 30.33
N ILE A 35 -17.12 -5.39 30.34
CA ILE A 35 -16.22 -5.63 31.46
C ILE A 35 -14.77 -5.40 31.01
N LYS A 36 -13.94 -4.89 31.91
CA LYS A 36 -12.52 -4.67 31.67
C LYS A 36 -11.68 -5.78 32.33
N LYS A 37 -10.64 -6.25 31.63
CA LYS A 37 -9.61 -7.16 32.15
C LYS A 37 -8.23 -6.54 31.93
N THR A 38 -7.36 -6.65 32.92
CA THR A 38 -5.95 -6.26 32.77
C THR A 38 -5.11 -7.50 32.48
N VAL A 39 -4.46 -7.53 31.32
CA VAL A 39 -3.59 -8.63 30.90
C VAL A 39 -2.20 -8.05 30.60
N ARG A 40 -1.18 -8.50 31.32
CA ARG A 40 0.22 -8.07 31.17
C ARG A 40 0.39 -6.53 31.15
N GLY A 41 -0.35 -5.83 32.01
CA GLY A 41 -0.28 -4.36 32.14
C GLY A 41 -1.06 -3.56 31.09
N ARG A 42 -1.75 -4.21 30.14
CA ARG A 42 -2.66 -3.57 29.18
C ARG A 42 -4.11 -3.90 29.53
N ILE A 43 -5.01 -2.96 29.27
CA ILE A 43 -6.46 -3.11 29.54
C ILE A 43 -7.14 -3.59 28.26
N TYR A 44 -7.98 -4.61 28.40
CA TYR A 44 -8.81 -5.17 27.34
C TYR A 44 -10.27 -5.19 27.78
N TRP A 45 -11.17 -4.95 26.84
CA TRP A 45 -12.60 -4.96 27.04
C TRP A 45 -13.20 -6.25 26.49
N TYR A 46 -14.12 -6.80 27.26
CA TYR A 46 -14.91 -7.98 26.92
C TYR A 46 -16.40 -7.67 27.12
N PHE A 47 -17.24 -8.34 26.37
CA PHE A 47 -18.68 -8.22 26.47
C PHE A 47 -19.27 -9.50 27.06
N GLN A 48 -20.02 -9.37 28.15
CA GLN A 48 -20.58 -10.50 28.87
C GLN A 48 -22.09 -10.53 28.70
N LEU A 49 -22.61 -11.61 28.12
CA LEU A 49 -24.05 -11.87 28.03
C LEU A 49 -24.60 -12.41 29.36
N PRO A 50 -25.85 -12.10 29.72
CA PRO A 50 -26.55 -12.78 30.79
C PRO A 50 -26.78 -14.24 30.36
N SER A 51 -26.21 -15.21 31.07
CA SER A 51 -26.36 -16.63 30.75
C SER A 51 -26.65 -17.44 32.01
N SER A 52 -27.53 -18.44 31.87
CA SER A 52 -27.91 -19.40 32.92
C SER A 52 -26.91 -20.56 33.09
N GLU A 53 -26.05 -20.83 32.09
CA GLU A 53 -25.18 -22.03 32.04
C GLU A 53 -23.68 -21.72 31.87
N GLY A 54 -23.24 -20.52 32.24
CA GLY A 54 -21.83 -20.14 32.24
C GLY A 54 -21.57 -18.81 31.54
N ARG A 55 -20.49 -18.14 31.93
CA ARG A 55 -20.13 -16.81 31.43
C ARG A 55 -19.50 -16.94 30.03
N SER A 56 -20.28 -16.79 28.97
CA SER A 56 -19.74 -16.54 27.62
C SER A 56 -19.32 -15.07 27.53
N GLN A 57 -18.05 -14.84 27.19
CA GLN A 57 -17.48 -13.51 27.04
C GLN A 57 -17.00 -13.36 25.59
N ARG A 58 -17.42 -12.28 24.93
CA ARG A 58 -16.93 -11.91 23.59
C ARG A 58 -15.83 -10.89 23.71
N TYR A 59 -14.81 -10.99 22.87
CA TYR A 59 -13.72 -10.03 22.85
C TYR A 59 -14.16 -8.75 22.14
N VAL A 60 -13.91 -7.60 22.76
CA VAL A 60 -14.26 -6.29 22.20
C VAL A 60 -13.03 -5.59 21.63
N GLY A 61 -11.92 -5.61 22.36
CA GLY A 61 -10.68 -4.95 21.93
C GLY A 61 -9.77 -4.50 23.08
N PRO A 62 -8.56 -4.02 22.78
CA PRO A 62 -7.75 -3.28 23.73
C PRO A 62 -8.40 -1.92 24.03
N GLU A 63 -8.21 -1.41 25.23
CA GLU A 63 -8.68 -0.07 25.60
C GLU A 63 -7.99 1.00 24.76
N THR A 64 -8.79 1.76 24.02
CA THR A 64 -8.37 2.98 23.31
C THR A 64 -9.45 4.05 23.50
N PRO A 65 -9.12 5.35 23.33
CA PRO A 65 -10.13 6.41 23.39
C PRO A 65 -11.32 6.15 22.47
N GLU A 66 -11.06 5.65 21.26
CA GLU A 66 -12.09 5.34 20.26
C GLU A 66 -12.99 4.19 20.70
N LEU A 67 -12.44 3.15 21.34
CA LEU A 67 -13.24 2.04 21.85
C LEU A 67 -14.13 2.49 23.01
N LEU A 68 -13.61 3.30 23.93
CA LEU A 68 -14.39 3.82 25.07
C LEU A 68 -15.58 4.66 24.58
N GLU A 69 -15.36 5.48 23.56
CA GLU A 69 -16.42 6.28 22.95
C GLU A 69 -17.48 5.41 22.27
N ARG A 70 -17.08 4.33 21.59
CA ARG A 70 -18.02 3.34 21.01
C ARG A 70 -18.85 2.65 22.09
N ILE A 71 -18.21 2.22 23.19
CA ILE A 71 -18.92 1.61 24.34
C ILE A 71 -19.93 2.59 24.94
N ALA A 72 -19.56 3.87 25.09
CA ALA A 72 -20.46 4.89 25.62
C ALA A 72 -21.68 5.13 24.71
N ARG A 73 -21.46 5.16 23.39
CA ARG A 73 -22.50 5.39 22.37
C ARG A 73 -23.36 4.16 22.07
N HIS A 74 -22.97 2.98 22.52
CA HIS A 74 -23.60 1.70 22.16
C HIS A 74 -25.11 1.64 22.48
N ARG A 75 -25.54 2.17 23.62
CA ARG A 75 -26.97 2.18 24.03
C ARG A 75 -27.84 3.15 23.23
N GLU A 76 -27.25 4.05 22.48
CA GLU A 76 -27.96 5.07 21.69
C GLU A 76 -28.00 4.71 20.19
N ALA A 77 -27.22 3.71 19.78
CA ALA A 77 -27.08 3.31 18.39
C ALA A 77 -28.35 2.59 17.90
N ARG A 78 -29.15 3.30 17.09
CA ARG A 78 -30.25 2.69 16.34
C ARG A 78 -29.74 2.14 15.02
N ASP A 79 -30.13 0.91 14.69
CA ASP A 79 -29.86 0.37 13.36
C ASP A 79 -30.60 1.18 12.28
N ASP A 80 -29.84 1.70 11.32
CA ASP A 80 -30.26 2.60 10.27
C ASP A 80 -29.99 2.01 8.87
N GLU A 81 -30.20 0.71 8.72
CA GLU A 81 -29.95 -0.08 7.51
C GLU A 81 -30.42 0.61 6.22
N ARG A 82 -31.61 1.25 6.24
CA ARG A 82 -32.17 1.99 5.10
C ARG A 82 -31.29 3.17 4.67
N GLU A 83 -30.73 3.90 5.62
CA GLU A 83 -29.85 5.03 5.36
C GLU A 83 -28.50 4.55 4.81
N ARG A 84 -27.93 3.50 5.39
CA ARG A 84 -26.69 2.88 4.85
C ARG A 84 -26.87 2.41 3.41
N ARG A 85 -28.00 1.76 3.09
CA ARG A 85 -28.34 1.39 1.70
C ARG A 85 -28.46 2.61 0.78
N SER A 86 -28.98 3.74 1.28
CA SER A 86 -29.07 5.01 0.54
C SER A 86 -27.68 5.58 0.24
N LEU A 87 -26.77 5.60 1.23
CA LEU A 87 -25.38 6.04 1.07
C LEU A 87 -24.63 5.16 0.06
N ILE A 88 -24.76 3.84 0.15
CA ILE A 88 -24.17 2.91 -0.83
C ILE A 88 -24.73 3.14 -2.22
N SER A 89 -26.05 3.31 -2.35
CA SER A 89 -26.68 3.63 -3.63
C SER A 89 -26.09 4.92 -4.22
N THR A 90 -25.84 5.93 -3.38
CA THR A 90 -25.21 7.19 -3.79
C THR A 90 -23.77 6.98 -4.27
N LEU A 91 -22.94 6.27 -3.48
CA LEU A 91 -21.56 5.93 -3.86
C LEU A 91 -21.49 5.19 -5.20
N VAL A 92 -22.39 4.24 -5.43
CA VAL A 92 -22.39 3.43 -6.64
C VAL A 92 -22.97 4.18 -7.84
N ARG A 93 -24.16 4.77 -7.71
CA ARG A 93 -24.88 5.37 -8.84
C ARG A 93 -24.37 6.76 -9.20
N SER A 94 -24.08 7.60 -8.20
CA SER A 94 -23.68 8.99 -8.43
C SER A 94 -22.17 9.11 -8.60
N PHE A 95 -21.40 8.36 -7.81
CA PHE A 95 -19.94 8.42 -7.85
C PHE A 95 -19.30 7.29 -8.66
N GLY A 96 -20.08 6.32 -9.15
CA GLY A 96 -19.59 5.24 -10.02
C GLY A 96 -18.63 4.28 -9.32
N MET A 97 -18.79 4.08 -8.00
CA MET A 97 -18.02 3.09 -7.25
C MET A 97 -18.46 1.67 -7.61
N SER A 98 -17.50 0.74 -7.65
CA SER A 98 -17.76 -0.64 -8.01
C SER A 98 -18.34 -1.44 -6.85
N ARG A 99 -19.25 -2.36 -7.16
CA ARG A 99 -19.70 -3.40 -6.23
C ARG A 99 -18.97 -4.72 -6.53
N PRO A 100 -18.54 -5.47 -5.52
CA PRO A 100 -18.07 -6.84 -5.72
C PRO A 100 -19.19 -7.75 -6.26
N PRO A 101 -18.85 -8.91 -6.84
CA PRO A 101 -19.83 -9.94 -7.15
C PRO A 101 -20.63 -10.35 -5.89
N PRO A 102 -21.97 -10.48 -5.97
CA PRO A 102 -22.80 -10.76 -4.80
C PRO A 102 -22.44 -12.04 -4.05
N GLU A 103 -22.08 -13.10 -4.77
CA GLU A 103 -21.70 -14.39 -4.17
C GLU A 103 -20.46 -14.25 -3.28
N LEU A 104 -19.43 -13.56 -3.76
CA LEU A 104 -18.21 -13.25 -3.00
C LEU A 104 -18.54 -12.35 -1.80
N ALA A 105 -19.36 -11.32 -2.01
CA ALA A 105 -19.70 -10.35 -0.99
C ALA A 105 -20.57 -10.96 0.14
N ASN A 106 -21.42 -11.93 -0.19
CA ASN A 106 -22.19 -12.71 0.78
C ASN A 106 -21.28 -13.55 1.68
N VAL A 107 -20.21 -14.14 1.12
CA VAL A 107 -19.21 -14.86 1.92
C VAL A 107 -18.52 -13.91 2.89
N VAL A 108 -18.05 -12.75 2.42
CA VAL A 108 -17.41 -11.75 3.30
C VAL A 108 -18.39 -11.23 4.37
N ALA A 109 -19.67 -11.04 4.04
CA ALA A 109 -20.70 -10.65 4.99
C ALA A 109 -20.93 -11.71 6.07
N GLY A 110 -20.98 -13.00 5.71
CA GLY A 110 -21.11 -14.08 6.67
C GLY A 110 -19.88 -14.22 7.58
N LEU A 111 -18.67 -14.06 7.03
CA LEU A 111 -17.43 -14.00 7.83
C LEU A 111 -17.44 -12.81 8.80
N ALA A 112 -17.92 -11.63 8.35
CA ALA A 112 -18.07 -10.47 9.22
C ALA A 112 -19.05 -10.75 10.37
N LYS A 113 -20.23 -11.30 10.05
CA LYS A 113 -21.25 -11.68 11.04
C LYS A 113 -20.77 -12.73 12.04
N ALA A 114 -19.91 -13.65 11.60
CA ALA A 114 -19.30 -14.65 12.47
C ALA A 114 -18.24 -14.06 13.43
N GLY A 115 -17.82 -12.81 13.22
CA GLY A 115 -16.85 -12.11 14.07
C GLY A 115 -15.41 -12.17 13.57
N VAL A 116 -15.15 -12.59 12.32
CA VAL A 116 -13.78 -12.71 11.78
C VAL A 116 -13.02 -11.38 11.91
N PHE A 117 -13.64 -10.25 11.56
CA PHE A 117 -13.00 -8.93 11.65
C PHE A 117 -12.93 -8.41 13.09
N ARG A 118 -13.92 -8.73 13.95
CA ARG A 118 -13.88 -8.44 15.41
C ARG A 118 -12.66 -9.09 16.06
N LEU A 119 -12.40 -10.34 15.69
CA LEU A 119 -11.26 -11.14 16.14
C LEU A 119 -9.96 -10.82 15.37
N ARG A 120 -9.85 -9.63 14.76
CA ARG A 120 -8.63 -9.13 14.11
C ARG A 120 -8.21 -9.90 12.85
N GLY A 121 -9.13 -10.61 12.22
CA GLY A 121 -8.96 -11.02 10.82
C GLY A 121 -8.90 -9.80 9.92
N VAL A 122 -8.07 -9.87 8.88
CA VAL A 122 -7.86 -8.80 7.89
C VAL A 122 -8.15 -9.38 6.51
N LEU A 123 -9.06 -8.75 5.77
CA LEU A 123 -9.32 -9.06 4.38
C LEU A 123 -8.16 -8.53 3.55
N VAL A 124 -7.47 -9.42 2.83
CA VAL A 124 -6.32 -9.07 1.98
C VAL A 124 -6.60 -9.40 0.52
N GLY A 125 -5.56 -9.33 -0.32
CA GLY A 125 -5.67 -9.70 -1.72
C GLY A 125 -6.55 -8.77 -2.56
N THR A 126 -7.15 -9.32 -3.61
CA THR A 126 -7.85 -8.52 -4.63
C THR A 126 -9.15 -7.91 -4.08
N VAL A 127 -9.81 -8.57 -3.13
CA VAL A 127 -11.05 -8.05 -2.54
C VAL A 127 -10.76 -6.81 -1.69
N ALA A 128 -9.66 -6.81 -0.92
CA ALA A 128 -9.20 -5.63 -0.19
C ALA A 128 -8.89 -4.45 -1.15
N TYR A 129 -8.27 -4.74 -2.29
CA TYR A 129 -7.97 -3.70 -3.30
C TYR A 129 -9.23 -2.96 -3.79
N GLN A 130 -10.37 -3.65 -3.87
CA GLN A 130 -11.64 -3.07 -4.31
C GLN A 130 -12.17 -2.00 -3.33
N THR A 131 -11.77 -2.02 -2.06
CA THR A 131 -12.21 -1.01 -1.10
C THR A 131 -11.42 0.31 -1.22
N TYR A 132 -10.24 0.30 -1.86
CA TYR A 132 -9.38 1.49 -1.87
C TYR A 132 -9.93 2.65 -2.70
N SER A 133 -10.76 2.38 -3.72
CA SER A 133 -11.38 3.45 -4.49
C SER A 133 -12.28 4.34 -3.63
N THR A 134 -13.12 3.73 -2.81
CA THR A 134 -14.01 4.46 -1.90
C THR A 134 -13.21 5.10 -0.77
N MET A 135 -12.25 4.38 -0.18
CA MET A 135 -11.38 4.90 0.90
C MET A 135 -10.57 6.12 0.51
N LEU A 136 -10.02 6.14 -0.71
CA LEU A 136 -9.19 7.24 -1.21
C LEU A 136 -10.03 8.33 -1.92
N GLY A 137 -11.29 8.05 -2.20
CA GLY A 137 -12.19 8.93 -2.93
C GLY A 137 -11.82 9.13 -4.39
N VAL A 138 -11.23 8.11 -5.02
CA VAL A 138 -10.79 8.14 -6.42
C VAL A 138 -11.22 6.87 -7.15
N LYS A 139 -11.47 6.98 -8.45
CA LYS A 139 -11.72 5.80 -9.29
C LYS A 139 -10.38 5.18 -9.67
N LEU A 140 -10.14 3.96 -9.22
CA LEU A 140 -8.98 3.17 -9.60
C LEU A 140 -9.35 2.28 -10.80
N PRO A 141 -8.45 2.07 -11.76
CA PRO A 141 -8.63 1.07 -12.82
C PRO A 141 -8.76 -0.35 -12.24
N ASP A 142 -9.34 -1.25 -13.05
CA ASP A 142 -9.37 -2.71 -12.83
C ASP A 142 -9.99 -3.22 -11.52
N GLN A 143 -10.80 -2.40 -10.86
CA GLN A 143 -11.64 -2.77 -9.71
C GLN A 143 -12.57 -3.96 -10.01
N ALA A 144 -13.01 -4.10 -11.27
CA ALA A 144 -13.98 -5.09 -11.71
C ALA A 144 -13.37 -6.45 -12.11
N ALA A 145 -12.06 -6.67 -11.89
CA ALA A 145 -11.45 -7.98 -12.13
C ALA A 145 -12.21 -9.06 -11.32
N ARG A 146 -12.88 -9.98 -12.01
CA ARG A 146 -13.58 -11.10 -11.36
C ARG A 146 -12.53 -11.98 -10.67
N THR A 147 -12.46 -11.87 -9.34
CA THR A 147 -11.74 -12.81 -8.47
C THR A 147 -12.75 -13.71 -7.79
N GLY A 148 -12.45 -15.02 -7.76
CA GLY A 148 -13.18 -15.97 -6.91
C GLY A 148 -12.54 -16.14 -5.53
N ASP A 149 -11.35 -15.56 -5.34
CA ASP A 149 -10.53 -15.78 -4.15
C ASP A 149 -10.77 -14.69 -3.10
N ILE A 150 -11.04 -15.12 -1.87
CA ILE A 150 -11.17 -14.33 -0.65
C ILE A 150 -10.02 -14.74 0.28
N ASP A 151 -9.12 -13.81 0.54
CA ASP A 151 -7.97 -14.05 1.41
C ASP A 151 -8.21 -13.39 2.78
N ILE A 152 -8.19 -14.18 3.85
CA ILE A 152 -8.27 -13.70 5.24
C ILE A 152 -6.94 -13.96 5.93
N ALA A 153 -6.35 -12.91 6.49
CA ALA A 153 -5.10 -12.99 7.21
C ALA A 153 -5.26 -12.64 8.68
N GLN A 154 -4.54 -13.33 9.56
CA GLN A 154 -4.51 -13.05 11.00
C GLN A 154 -3.14 -13.40 11.57
N PHE A 155 -2.67 -12.66 12.58
CA PHE A 155 -1.48 -13.09 13.32
C PHE A 155 -1.81 -14.26 14.25
N THR A 156 -1.00 -15.32 14.20
CA THR A 156 -1.15 -16.50 15.09
C THR A 156 -1.16 -16.11 16.57
N ASN A 157 -0.32 -15.16 16.98
CA ASN A 157 -0.25 -14.71 18.39
C ASN A 157 -1.55 -14.03 18.87
N VAL A 158 -2.27 -13.34 17.99
CA VAL A 158 -3.57 -12.74 18.28
C VAL A 158 -4.62 -13.84 18.38
N SER A 159 -4.61 -14.79 17.45
CA SER A 159 -5.53 -15.93 17.45
C SER A 159 -5.46 -16.75 18.75
N VAL A 160 -4.26 -16.92 19.30
CA VAL A 160 -4.04 -17.65 20.57
C VAL A 160 -4.40 -16.81 21.80
N ALA A 161 -4.23 -15.48 21.74
CA ALA A 161 -4.39 -14.60 22.90
C ALA A 161 -5.85 -14.21 23.18
N VAL A 162 -6.75 -14.39 22.20
CA VAL A 162 -8.16 -14.01 22.31
C VAL A 162 -8.96 -15.19 22.86
N GLU A 163 -9.61 -15.01 24.02
CA GLU A 163 -10.49 -16.00 24.67
C GLU A 163 -11.90 -16.05 24.03
N ASP A 164 -12.02 -15.69 22.75
CA ASP A 164 -13.25 -15.65 21.96
C ASP A 164 -12.97 -16.29 20.59
N GLU A 165 -13.92 -17.09 20.11
CA GLU A 165 -13.77 -17.95 18.95
C GLU A 165 -15.02 -17.87 18.08
N THR A 166 -14.86 -18.01 16.77
CA THR A 166 -16.00 -18.16 15.84
C THR A 166 -16.52 -19.60 15.87
N PRO A 167 -17.68 -19.91 15.27
CA PRO A 167 -17.94 -21.29 14.84
C PRO A 167 -16.86 -21.77 13.85
N PRO A 168 -16.73 -23.09 13.60
CA PRO A 168 -15.81 -23.62 12.60
C PRO A 168 -16.01 -22.98 11.22
N MET A 169 -14.92 -22.54 10.57
CA MET A 169 -15.00 -21.86 9.26
C MET A 169 -15.82 -22.63 8.22
N LEU A 170 -15.69 -23.95 8.17
CA LEU A 170 -16.46 -24.77 7.23
C LEU A 170 -17.96 -24.70 7.46
N GLU A 171 -18.41 -24.59 8.71
CA GLU A 171 -19.83 -24.46 9.05
C GLU A 171 -20.36 -23.10 8.59
N ILE A 172 -19.67 -22.02 8.93
CA ILE A 172 -20.00 -20.65 8.49
C ILE A 172 -20.09 -20.59 6.96
N LEU A 173 -19.10 -21.15 6.27
CA LEU A 173 -19.06 -21.14 4.81
C LEU A 173 -20.21 -21.97 4.19
N LYS A 174 -20.55 -23.13 4.78
CA LYS A 174 -21.66 -23.97 4.31
C LYS A 174 -23.05 -23.39 4.59
N GLU A 175 -23.20 -22.57 5.62
CA GLU A 175 -24.45 -21.82 5.86
C GLU A 175 -24.71 -20.82 4.73
N ILE A 176 -23.66 -20.25 4.14
CA ILE A 176 -23.75 -19.28 3.05
C ILE A 176 -23.90 -19.99 1.70
N GLU A 177 -23.06 -20.99 1.46
CA GLU A 177 -23.04 -21.79 0.23
C GLU A 177 -22.73 -23.26 0.55
N PRO A 178 -23.74 -24.16 0.55
CA PRO A 178 -23.61 -25.54 1.05
C PRO A 178 -22.55 -26.40 0.35
N THR A 179 -22.10 -25.99 -0.84
CA THR A 179 -21.14 -26.75 -1.64
C THR A 179 -19.68 -26.56 -1.23
N PHE A 180 -19.37 -25.69 -0.26
CA PHE A 180 -18.01 -25.52 0.27
C PHE A 180 -17.43 -26.83 0.81
N GLN A 181 -16.19 -27.12 0.40
CA GLN A 181 -15.40 -28.24 0.88
C GLN A 181 -13.96 -27.80 1.18
N PRO A 182 -13.28 -28.45 2.15
CA PRO A 182 -11.84 -28.28 2.34
C PRO A 182 -11.06 -28.61 1.07
N VAL A 183 -10.05 -27.81 0.75
CA VAL A 183 -9.12 -28.09 -0.34
C VAL A 183 -7.95 -28.91 0.23
N PRO A 184 -7.66 -30.10 -0.32
CA PRO A 184 -6.50 -30.89 0.07
C PRO A 184 -5.19 -30.11 -0.12
N ASN A 185 -4.25 -30.28 0.79
CA ASN A 185 -2.89 -29.73 0.68
C ASN A 185 -1.84 -30.79 1.04
N LEU A 186 -0.56 -30.44 0.87
CA LEU A 186 0.57 -31.36 1.07
C LEU A 186 0.76 -31.78 2.53
N HIS A 187 0.23 -31.00 3.47
CA HIS A 187 0.34 -31.23 4.92
C HIS A 187 -0.94 -31.92 5.42
N ALA A 188 -0.93 -33.25 5.35
CA ALA A 188 -2.07 -34.08 5.71
C ALA A 188 -2.68 -33.70 7.07
N GLY A 189 -4.00 -33.49 7.10
CA GLY A 189 -4.75 -33.15 8.31
C GLY A 189 -4.85 -31.65 8.63
N ARG A 190 -4.18 -30.78 7.88
CA ARG A 190 -4.34 -29.32 7.99
C ARG A 190 -5.26 -28.78 6.91
N ILE A 191 -6.03 -27.74 7.19
CA ILE A 191 -6.95 -27.12 6.22
C ILE A 191 -6.75 -25.62 6.22
N VAL A 192 -6.19 -25.09 5.14
CA VAL A 192 -5.92 -23.64 4.95
C VAL A 192 -6.85 -22.98 3.94
N SER A 193 -7.63 -23.78 3.21
CA SER A 193 -8.40 -23.34 2.05
C SER A 193 -9.71 -24.10 1.93
N TYR A 194 -10.76 -23.39 1.53
CA TYR A 194 -12.07 -23.94 1.26
C TYR A 194 -12.56 -23.49 -0.11
N GLN A 195 -13.23 -24.37 -0.85
CA GLN A 195 -13.71 -24.09 -2.20
C GLN A 195 -15.15 -24.56 -2.39
N ALA A 196 -15.98 -23.72 -3.00
CA ALA A 196 -17.36 -24.04 -3.38
C ALA A 196 -17.48 -24.45 -4.85
N LYS A 197 -18.58 -25.12 -5.20
CA LYS A 197 -18.95 -25.37 -6.60
C LYS A 197 -19.34 -24.02 -7.21
N GLY A 198 -18.57 -23.56 -8.21
CA GLY A 198 -18.71 -22.22 -8.79
C GLY A 198 -17.40 -21.41 -8.77
N GLY A 199 -16.38 -21.92 -8.08
CA GLY A 199 -15.03 -21.36 -8.12
C GLY A 199 -14.73 -20.33 -7.03
N LEU A 200 -15.67 -20.05 -6.13
CA LEU A 200 -15.37 -19.28 -4.91
C LEU A 200 -14.40 -20.07 -4.04
N ARG A 201 -13.39 -19.37 -3.53
CA ARG A 201 -12.33 -19.92 -2.70
C ARG A 201 -12.06 -18.97 -1.55
N VAL A 202 -11.91 -19.53 -0.36
CA VAL A 202 -11.51 -18.79 0.84
C VAL A 202 -10.19 -19.38 1.34
N ASP A 203 -9.17 -18.54 1.42
CA ASP A 203 -7.83 -18.88 1.87
C ASP A 203 -7.52 -18.17 3.19
N PHE A 204 -6.96 -18.90 4.16
CA PHE A 204 -6.51 -18.39 5.44
C PHE A 204 -4.99 -18.30 5.47
N LEU A 205 -4.48 -17.13 5.90
CA LEU A 205 -3.08 -16.76 5.81
C LEU A 205 -2.56 -16.27 7.18
N THR A 206 -1.31 -16.58 7.50
CA THR A 206 -0.64 -16.05 8.70
C THR A 206 0.77 -15.57 8.33
N PRO A 207 1.35 -14.61 9.07
CA PRO A 207 2.73 -14.20 8.81
C PRO A 207 3.75 -15.31 9.06
N ASN A 208 4.70 -15.45 8.14
CA ASN A 208 5.87 -16.30 8.31
C ASN A 208 7.03 -15.51 8.95
N GLU A 209 7.17 -15.63 10.26
CA GLU A 209 8.27 -15.08 11.06
C GLU A 209 9.34 -16.16 11.28
N GLY A 210 10.53 -16.03 10.67
CA GLY A 210 11.62 -17.03 10.84
C GLY A 210 12.20 -17.55 9.52
N PRO A 211 12.57 -18.84 9.40
CA PRO A 211 12.95 -19.49 8.13
C PRO A 211 11.76 -19.71 7.18
N ASP A 212 12.03 -19.86 5.88
CA ASP A 212 10.96 -20.15 4.91
C ASP A 212 10.31 -21.49 5.29
N THR A 213 8.99 -21.49 5.44
CA THR A 213 8.16 -22.63 5.80
C THR A 213 6.84 -22.52 5.07
N ASP A 214 6.32 -23.66 4.66
CA ASP A 214 4.98 -23.84 4.08
C ASP A 214 4.08 -24.67 5.00
N ILE A 215 4.56 -25.01 6.20
CA ILE A 215 3.84 -25.80 7.21
C ILE A 215 2.70 -24.94 7.76
N PRO A 216 1.43 -25.34 7.60
CA PRO A 216 0.30 -24.59 8.13
C PRO A 216 0.37 -24.40 9.64
N GLU A 217 -0.03 -23.22 10.10
CA GLU A 217 -0.17 -22.91 11.52
C GLU A 217 -1.64 -22.85 11.92
N PRO A 218 -2.01 -23.30 13.13
CA PRO A 218 -3.39 -23.20 13.59
C PRO A 218 -3.78 -21.74 13.85
N LEU A 219 -5.02 -21.39 13.51
CA LEU A 219 -5.72 -20.18 13.97
C LEU A 219 -6.87 -20.60 14.89
N PRO A 220 -6.62 -20.82 16.21
CA PRO A 220 -7.64 -21.29 17.14
C PRO A 220 -8.91 -20.45 17.14
N SER A 221 -8.79 -19.11 17.11
CA SER A 221 -9.94 -18.19 17.11
C SER A 221 -10.89 -18.38 15.92
N PHE A 222 -10.43 -19.02 14.85
CA PHE A 222 -11.21 -19.32 13.65
C PHE A 222 -11.51 -20.82 13.48
N HIS A 223 -10.97 -21.70 14.33
CA HIS A 223 -11.01 -23.15 14.16
C HIS A 223 -10.63 -23.60 12.74
N THR A 224 -9.54 -23.04 12.22
CA THR A 224 -8.96 -23.41 10.92
C THR A 224 -7.43 -23.34 11.00
N ASP A 225 -6.75 -23.74 9.94
CA ASP A 225 -5.31 -23.53 9.80
C ASP A 225 -5.04 -22.42 8.78
N ALA A 226 -3.85 -21.86 8.81
CA ALA A 226 -3.44 -20.80 7.89
C ALA A 226 -2.09 -21.09 7.25
N LEU A 227 -1.95 -20.70 5.99
CA LEU A 227 -0.70 -20.81 5.26
C LEU A 227 0.24 -19.67 5.67
N PRO A 228 1.46 -19.97 6.17
CA PRO A 228 2.43 -18.94 6.52
C PRO A 228 2.99 -18.26 5.26
N LEU A 229 2.86 -16.93 5.17
CA LEU A 229 3.39 -16.13 4.06
C LEU A 229 4.36 -15.05 4.54
N ARG A 230 5.43 -14.86 3.77
CA ARG A 230 6.41 -13.80 4.01
C ARG A 230 5.85 -12.43 3.70
N PHE A 231 6.36 -11.43 4.42
CA PHE A 231 6.00 -10.02 4.29
C PHE A 231 4.53 -9.72 4.66
N LEU A 232 3.75 -10.74 5.03
CA LEU A 232 2.36 -10.58 5.41
C LEU A 232 2.25 -9.79 6.72
N ASP A 233 3.20 -9.97 7.65
CA ASP A 233 3.29 -9.21 8.90
C ASP A 233 3.28 -7.70 8.66
N TYR A 234 4.00 -7.20 7.65
CA TYR A 234 3.97 -5.79 7.27
C TYR A 234 2.64 -5.38 6.63
N LEU A 235 2.04 -6.26 5.83
CA LEU A 235 0.79 -5.98 5.13
C LEU A 235 -0.37 -5.80 6.11
N ILE A 236 -0.49 -6.69 7.10
CA ILE A 236 -1.62 -6.72 8.04
C ILE A 236 -1.36 -5.95 9.34
N HIS A 237 -0.21 -5.29 9.48
CA HIS A 237 0.08 -4.41 10.61
C HIS A 237 -0.73 -3.12 10.51
N ASP A 238 -1.38 -2.73 11.62
CA ASP A 238 -2.28 -1.57 11.72
C ASP A 238 -3.27 -1.47 10.55
N PRO A 239 -4.20 -2.45 10.41
CA PRO A 239 -5.18 -2.44 9.32
C PRO A 239 -6.16 -1.26 9.48
N GLU A 240 -6.65 -0.75 8.35
CA GLU A 240 -7.65 0.31 8.30
C GLU A 240 -9.07 -0.30 8.18
N PRO A 241 -10.07 0.29 8.84
CA PRO A 241 -11.46 -0.12 8.64
C PRO A 241 -11.95 0.32 7.25
N ALA A 242 -12.74 -0.54 6.61
CA ALA A 242 -13.33 -0.27 5.31
C ALA A 242 -14.75 -0.82 5.20
N VAL A 243 -15.49 -0.33 4.21
CA VAL A 243 -16.80 -0.86 3.85
C VAL A 243 -16.76 -1.48 2.47
N LEU A 244 -17.04 -2.78 2.39
CA LEU A 244 -17.34 -3.43 1.13
C LEU A 244 -18.77 -3.03 0.71
N LEU A 245 -18.91 -2.44 -0.48
CA LEU A 245 -20.18 -1.87 -0.98
C LEU A 245 -21.18 -2.94 -1.42
N HIS A 246 -21.67 -3.73 -0.47
CA HIS A 246 -22.65 -4.79 -0.67
C HIS A 246 -23.79 -4.68 0.34
N ASP A 247 -25.02 -4.84 -0.15
CA ASP A 247 -26.26 -4.62 0.61
C ASP A 247 -26.28 -3.30 1.43
N ALA A 248 -26.33 -3.38 2.76
CA ALA A 248 -26.28 -2.24 3.69
C ALA A 248 -24.85 -1.88 4.15
N GLY A 249 -23.84 -2.49 3.54
CA GLY A 249 -22.42 -2.24 3.77
C GLY A 249 -21.82 -3.25 4.72
N VAL A 250 -20.77 -3.94 4.28
CA VAL A 250 -20.07 -4.93 5.12
C VAL A 250 -18.83 -4.26 5.71
N TYR A 251 -18.81 -4.11 7.03
CA TYR A 251 -17.68 -3.55 7.77
C TYR A 251 -16.56 -4.58 7.87
N VAL A 252 -15.37 -4.23 7.37
CA VAL A 252 -14.21 -5.12 7.30
C VAL A 252 -12.93 -4.40 7.73
N LEU A 253 -11.89 -5.16 8.02
CA LEU A 253 -10.53 -4.65 8.18
C LEU A 253 -9.72 -4.99 6.93
N VAL A 254 -8.99 -4.03 6.38
CA VAL A 254 -8.11 -4.20 5.21
C VAL A 254 -6.72 -3.63 5.50
N PRO A 255 -5.67 -4.04 4.78
CA PRO A 255 -4.37 -3.39 4.86
C PRO A 255 -4.48 -1.90 4.57
N ALA A 256 -3.68 -1.09 5.27
CA ALA A 256 -3.52 0.32 4.91
C ALA A 256 -3.07 0.46 3.45
N PRO A 257 -3.64 1.36 2.63
CA PRO A 257 -3.38 1.41 1.17
C PRO A 257 -1.89 1.52 0.81
N GLN A 258 -1.14 2.31 1.57
CA GLN A 258 0.31 2.48 1.42
C GLN A 258 1.09 1.18 1.71
N ARG A 259 0.72 0.42 2.74
CA ARG A 259 1.32 -0.88 3.04
C ARG A 259 1.01 -1.90 1.96
N TYR A 260 -0.24 -1.90 1.46
CA TYR A 260 -0.64 -2.75 0.34
C TYR A 260 0.23 -2.49 -0.90
N ALA A 261 0.37 -1.23 -1.30
CA ALA A 261 1.12 -0.87 -2.49
C ALA A 261 2.60 -1.24 -2.39
N LEU A 262 3.25 -0.94 -1.26
CA LEU A 262 4.65 -1.28 -1.02
C LEU A 262 4.86 -2.79 -0.88
N HIS A 263 3.94 -3.51 -0.24
CA HIS A 263 3.95 -4.96 -0.19
C HIS A 263 3.85 -5.58 -1.59
N LYS A 264 3.00 -5.03 -2.47
CA LYS A 264 2.89 -5.47 -3.87
C LYS A 264 4.19 -5.30 -4.65
N LEU A 265 4.90 -4.19 -4.47
CA LEU A 265 6.26 -4.04 -5.03
C LEU A 265 7.17 -5.17 -4.56
N ILE A 266 7.17 -5.49 -3.26
CA ILE A 266 8.03 -6.54 -2.68
C ILE A 266 7.68 -7.94 -3.22
N VAL A 267 6.41 -8.34 -3.17
CA VAL A 267 6.01 -9.70 -3.58
C VAL A 267 6.11 -9.93 -5.08
N SER A 268 5.96 -8.87 -5.90
CA SER A 268 6.13 -8.95 -7.35
C SER A 268 7.53 -9.47 -7.74
N ARG A 269 8.56 -9.16 -6.93
CA ARG A 269 9.95 -9.59 -7.13
C ARG A 269 10.20 -11.05 -6.74
N ARG A 270 9.26 -11.67 -6.04
CA ARG A 270 9.32 -13.09 -5.65
C ARG A 270 8.46 -13.99 -6.52
N ARG A 271 7.64 -13.43 -7.39
CA ARG A 271 6.91 -14.19 -8.42
C ARG A 271 7.89 -14.59 -9.54
N ALA A 272 7.57 -15.69 -10.24
CA ALA A 272 8.30 -16.05 -11.45
C ALA A 272 8.18 -14.92 -12.49
N VAL A 273 9.30 -14.59 -13.15
CA VAL A 273 9.36 -13.52 -14.17
C VAL A 273 8.40 -13.84 -15.32
N GLY A 274 7.60 -12.86 -15.73
CA GLY A 274 6.63 -12.99 -16.82
C GLY A 274 5.32 -13.70 -16.43
N ALA A 275 5.10 -13.93 -15.14
CA ALA A 275 3.81 -14.41 -14.65
C ALA A 275 2.79 -13.26 -14.65
N ALA A 276 1.58 -13.48 -15.17
CA ALA A 276 0.49 -12.50 -15.12
C ALA A 276 0.18 -11.97 -13.70
N LYS A 277 0.52 -12.74 -12.66
CA LYS A 277 0.42 -12.30 -11.26
C LYS A 277 1.42 -11.19 -10.91
N GLN A 278 2.64 -11.23 -11.47
CA GLN A 278 3.65 -10.18 -11.30
C GLN A 278 3.17 -8.86 -11.90
N ASP A 279 2.70 -8.89 -13.15
CA ASP A 279 2.21 -7.69 -13.85
C ASP A 279 1.01 -7.08 -13.12
N LYS A 280 0.10 -7.93 -12.62
CA LYS A 280 -1.02 -7.49 -11.77
C LYS A 280 -0.54 -6.84 -10.48
N ASP A 281 0.43 -7.43 -9.78
CA ASP A 281 0.97 -6.88 -8.54
C ASP A 281 1.62 -5.50 -8.77
N ILE A 282 2.42 -5.36 -9.84
CA ILE A 282 3.05 -4.09 -10.24
C ILE A 282 2.00 -3.03 -10.61
N HIS A 283 1.02 -3.39 -11.44
CA HIS A 283 -0.02 -2.45 -11.87
C HIS A 283 -0.87 -1.94 -10.70
N GLN A 284 -1.25 -2.81 -9.76
CA GLN A 284 -1.97 -2.40 -8.55
C GLN A 284 -1.12 -1.51 -7.64
N ALA A 285 0.18 -1.81 -7.50
CA ALA A 285 1.09 -0.99 -6.72
C ALA A 285 1.23 0.41 -7.33
N GLU A 286 1.53 0.50 -8.62
CA GLU A 286 1.68 1.77 -9.34
C GLU A 286 0.41 2.63 -9.23
N THR A 287 -0.75 2.02 -9.51
CA THR A 287 -2.05 2.68 -9.44
C THR A 287 -2.29 3.35 -8.09
N LEU A 288 -2.02 2.63 -6.99
CA LEU A 288 -2.17 3.17 -5.64
C LEU A 288 -1.09 4.21 -5.32
N LEU A 289 0.16 3.95 -5.67
CA LEU A 289 1.28 4.86 -5.39
C LEU A 289 1.10 6.21 -6.07
N ASN A 290 0.57 6.23 -7.30
CA ASN A 290 0.29 7.47 -8.03
C ASN A 290 -0.70 8.36 -7.27
N VAL A 291 -1.72 7.76 -6.67
CA VAL A 291 -2.71 8.47 -5.84
C VAL A 291 -2.08 8.89 -4.50
N LEU A 292 -1.46 7.94 -3.80
CA LEU A 292 -0.96 8.13 -2.43
C LEU A 292 0.18 9.13 -2.34
N ALA A 293 1.05 9.21 -3.36
CA ALA A 293 2.12 10.20 -3.40
C ALA A 293 1.60 11.65 -3.37
N THR A 294 0.34 11.86 -3.78
CA THR A 294 -0.30 13.19 -3.74
C THR A 294 -1.25 13.34 -2.55
N THR A 295 -2.06 12.32 -2.26
CA THR A 295 -3.15 12.44 -1.27
C THR A 295 -2.73 12.09 0.17
N ARG A 296 -1.77 11.19 0.34
CA ARG A 296 -1.27 10.73 1.65
C ARG A 296 0.27 10.59 1.68
N PRO A 297 1.05 11.62 1.29
CA PRO A 297 2.50 11.50 1.14
C PRO A 297 3.22 11.18 2.47
N ARG A 298 2.70 11.66 3.61
CA ARG A 298 3.29 11.39 4.93
C ARG A 298 3.11 9.93 5.34
N ASP A 299 1.92 9.37 5.12
CA ASP A 299 1.64 7.97 5.44
C ASP A 299 2.47 7.05 4.54
N LEU A 300 2.60 7.40 3.25
CA LEU A 300 3.48 6.71 2.33
C LEU A 300 4.95 6.76 2.78
N ALA A 301 5.45 7.92 3.21
CA ALA A 301 6.81 8.07 3.73
C ALA A 301 7.06 7.25 4.99
N ALA A 302 6.11 7.22 5.93
CA ALA A 302 6.20 6.40 7.13
C ALA A 302 6.23 4.89 6.79
N ALA A 303 5.31 4.44 5.94
CA ALA A 303 5.23 3.04 5.51
C ALA A 303 6.49 2.60 4.72
N TRP A 304 7.04 3.49 3.89
CA TRP A 304 8.30 3.28 3.19
C TRP A 304 9.47 3.14 4.17
N THR A 305 9.57 4.05 5.13
CA THR A 305 10.64 4.06 6.16
C THR A 305 10.66 2.74 6.92
N GLU A 306 9.50 2.31 7.43
CA GLU A 306 9.39 1.01 8.10
C GLU A 306 9.83 -0.15 7.20
N ALA A 307 9.39 -0.17 5.94
CA ALA A 307 9.79 -1.21 4.99
C ALA A 307 11.31 -1.26 4.79
N VAL A 308 11.98 -0.11 4.60
CA VAL A 308 13.43 -0.09 4.37
C VAL A 308 14.27 -0.34 5.64
N GLU A 309 13.69 -0.12 6.83
CA GLU A 309 14.32 -0.37 8.13
C GLU A 309 14.24 -1.84 8.56
N ARG A 310 13.28 -2.61 8.02
CA ARG A 310 13.16 -4.06 8.25
C ARG A 310 14.32 -4.90 7.71
N GLY A 311 15.22 -4.30 6.91
CA GLY A 311 16.51 -4.89 6.58
C GLY A 311 16.88 -4.84 5.09
N ARG A 312 18.05 -5.39 4.76
CA ARG A 312 18.63 -5.32 3.41
C ARG A 312 17.73 -5.92 2.33
N THR A 313 17.12 -7.07 2.62
CA THR A 313 16.22 -7.77 1.67
C THR A 313 15.00 -6.91 1.35
N TRP A 314 14.37 -6.30 2.36
CA TRP A 314 13.22 -5.42 2.15
C TRP A 314 13.58 -4.21 1.31
N ARG A 315 14.69 -3.54 1.64
CA ARG A 315 15.19 -2.39 0.89
C ARG A 315 15.45 -2.74 -0.58
N LEU A 316 16.06 -3.88 -0.85
CA LEU A 316 16.31 -4.34 -2.21
C LEU A 316 15.00 -4.60 -2.97
N LEU A 317 14.07 -5.37 -2.39
CA LEU A 317 12.84 -5.75 -3.07
C LEU A 317 11.93 -4.55 -3.35
N VAL A 318 11.83 -3.60 -2.41
CA VAL A 318 10.99 -2.41 -2.59
C VAL A 318 11.60 -1.46 -3.63
N THR A 319 12.92 -1.28 -3.65
CA THR A 319 13.60 -0.41 -4.63
C THR A 319 13.62 -1.03 -6.03
N GLU A 320 13.86 -2.34 -6.15
CA GLU A 320 13.72 -3.04 -7.43
C GLU A 320 12.29 -2.98 -7.96
N GLY A 321 11.29 -3.23 -7.11
CA GLY A 321 9.88 -3.12 -7.49
C GLY A 321 9.52 -1.70 -7.93
N LEU A 322 9.98 -0.69 -7.19
CA LEU A 322 9.78 0.72 -7.56
C LEU A 322 10.48 1.08 -8.89
N GLY A 323 11.55 0.37 -9.26
CA GLY A 323 12.19 0.50 -10.57
C GLY A 323 11.37 -0.06 -11.74
N GLN A 324 10.32 -0.86 -11.49
CA GLN A 324 9.47 -1.47 -12.51
C GLN A 324 8.21 -0.67 -12.86
N ILE A 325 7.91 0.41 -12.14
CA ILE A 325 6.75 1.27 -12.42
C ILE A 325 7.14 2.47 -13.29
N GLU A 326 6.14 3.14 -13.86
CA GLU A 326 6.32 4.32 -14.70
C GLU A 326 7.13 5.44 -14.03
N ALA A 327 7.94 6.15 -14.82
CA ALA A 327 8.91 7.12 -14.30
C ALA A 327 8.27 8.26 -13.51
N ASP A 328 7.13 8.78 -13.98
CA ASP A 328 6.42 9.87 -13.31
C ASP A 328 5.94 9.44 -11.91
N THR A 329 5.24 8.30 -11.81
CA THR A 329 4.77 7.77 -10.51
C THR A 329 5.95 7.46 -9.59
N ARG A 330 7.00 6.82 -10.12
CA ARG A 330 8.22 6.54 -9.37
C ARG A 330 8.85 7.80 -8.78
N ASP A 331 8.99 8.84 -9.58
CA ASP A 331 9.58 10.11 -9.16
C ASP A 331 8.71 10.80 -8.11
N ARG A 332 7.36 10.77 -8.24
CA ARG A 332 6.44 11.26 -7.19
C ARG A 332 6.60 10.51 -5.87
N VAL A 333 6.76 9.19 -5.92
CA VAL A 333 7.04 8.39 -4.72
C VAL A 333 8.38 8.80 -4.11
N LEU A 334 9.44 8.91 -4.91
CA LEU A 334 10.75 9.35 -4.42
C LEU A 334 10.69 10.74 -3.77
N ILE A 335 9.94 11.69 -4.34
CA ILE A 335 9.68 12.99 -3.71
C ILE A 335 8.99 12.81 -2.35
N ALA A 336 7.90 12.04 -2.30
CA ALA A 336 7.12 11.83 -1.07
C ALA A 336 7.98 11.22 0.05
N VAL A 337 8.86 10.27 -0.28
CA VAL A 337 9.72 9.57 0.69
C VAL A 337 11.10 10.23 0.87
N ARG A 338 11.35 11.37 0.20
CA ARG A 338 12.66 12.06 0.16
C ARG A 338 13.81 11.15 -0.29
N GLY A 339 13.51 10.24 -1.22
CA GLY A 339 14.47 9.32 -1.83
C GLY A 339 15.16 9.93 -3.06
N LEU A 340 16.28 9.34 -3.44
CA LEU A 340 17.05 9.68 -4.64
C LEU A 340 16.93 8.56 -5.68
N ARG A 341 17.13 8.88 -6.97
CA ARG A 341 17.06 7.88 -8.04
C ARG A 341 18.21 6.87 -7.99
N ASN A 342 19.36 7.24 -7.42
CA ASN A 342 20.50 6.33 -7.23
C ASN A 342 20.20 5.14 -6.29
N LEU A 343 19.10 5.18 -5.53
CA LEU A 343 18.63 4.05 -4.73
C LEU A 343 18.06 2.93 -5.60
N LEU A 344 17.71 3.21 -6.86
CA LEU A 344 17.03 2.30 -7.75
C LEU A 344 18.03 1.64 -8.71
N PRO A 345 18.16 0.30 -8.69
CA PRO A 345 19.12 -0.38 -9.55
C PRO A 345 18.71 -0.27 -11.03
N GLY A 346 19.68 0.00 -11.90
CA GLY A 346 19.48 0.04 -13.35
C GLY A 346 18.80 1.31 -13.88
N ILE A 347 18.49 2.29 -13.02
CA ILE A 347 18.01 3.60 -13.44
C ILE A 347 19.21 4.48 -13.81
N GLY A 348 19.11 5.14 -14.95
CA GLY A 348 20.16 6.03 -15.45
C GLY A 348 19.67 6.81 -16.65
N LEU A 349 20.39 7.89 -16.97
CA LEU A 349 20.07 8.77 -18.08
C LEU A 349 21.00 8.50 -19.26
N SER A 350 20.41 8.20 -20.41
CA SER A 350 21.11 7.97 -21.68
C SER A 350 20.72 9.04 -22.70
N PHE A 351 21.60 9.32 -23.66
CA PHE A 351 21.38 10.35 -24.68
C PHE A 351 21.70 9.75 -26.05
N ARG A 352 20.70 9.68 -26.94
CA ARG A 352 20.87 9.22 -28.34
C ARG A 352 21.24 10.37 -29.26
N ALA A 353 22.20 11.20 -28.85
CA ALA A 353 22.61 12.43 -29.53
C ALA A 353 21.40 13.33 -29.97
N PRO A 354 20.42 13.62 -29.10
CA PRO A 354 19.30 14.50 -29.46
C PRO A 354 19.77 15.86 -29.99
N MET A 355 19.10 16.40 -30.99
CA MET A 355 19.32 17.78 -31.42
C MET A 355 18.88 18.75 -30.30
N PRO A 356 19.78 19.62 -29.80
CA PRO A 356 19.42 20.62 -28.83
C PRO A 356 18.52 21.70 -29.46
N ARG A 357 17.64 22.30 -28.67
CA ARG A 357 16.79 23.42 -29.05
C ARG A 357 16.98 24.55 -28.06
N TYR A 358 17.23 25.74 -28.58
CA TYR A 358 17.26 26.94 -27.76
C TYR A 358 15.86 27.54 -27.65
N ASP A 359 15.42 27.77 -26.42
CA ASP A 359 14.23 28.52 -26.07
C ASP A 359 14.66 29.93 -25.65
N PHE A 360 14.30 30.92 -26.46
CA PHE A 360 14.66 32.32 -26.25
C PHE A 360 13.95 32.94 -25.05
N ASP A 361 12.69 32.57 -24.79
CA ASP A 361 11.88 33.20 -23.76
C ASP A 361 12.38 32.81 -22.36
N ARG A 362 12.94 31.61 -22.24
CA ARG A 362 13.47 31.06 -21.00
C ARG A 362 15.01 31.14 -20.91
N ASP A 363 15.69 31.57 -21.97
CA ASP A 363 17.16 31.49 -22.15
C ASP A 363 17.72 30.12 -21.70
N VAL A 364 17.19 29.04 -22.29
CA VAL A 364 17.63 27.66 -22.01
C VAL A 364 17.94 26.89 -23.29
N VAL A 365 18.94 26.02 -23.22
CA VAL A 365 19.16 24.99 -24.24
C VAL A 365 18.58 23.66 -23.75
N ALA A 366 17.54 23.21 -24.43
CA ALA A 366 16.82 21.97 -24.14
C ALA A 366 17.34 20.79 -24.99
N PHE A 367 17.46 19.61 -24.38
CA PHE A 367 17.88 18.36 -25.02
C PHE A 367 17.18 17.16 -24.35
N LYS A 368 16.98 16.08 -25.09
CA LYS A 368 16.19 14.93 -24.63
C LYS A 368 17.05 13.77 -24.11
N GLY A 369 16.94 13.45 -22.84
CA GLY A 369 17.45 12.20 -22.29
C GLY A 369 16.42 11.08 -22.37
N GLU A 370 16.88 9.85 -22.27
CA GLU A 370 16.07 8.64 -22.16
C GLU A 370 16.46 7.87 -20.90
N THR A 371 15.46 7.40 -20.16
CA THR A 371 15.58 6.51 -19.01
C THR A 371 14.68 5.29 -19.22
N ALA A 372 14.83 4.26 -18.38
CA ALA A 372 14.04 3.03 -18.46
C ALA A 372 12.51 3.23 -18.32
N GLY A 373 12.04 4.44 -18.01
CA GLY A 373 10.62 4.79 -17.92
C GLY A 373 10.22 6.03 -18.73
N GLY A 374 10.94 6.38 -19.79
CA GLY A 374 10.52 7.40 -20.74
C GLY A 374 11.56 8.46 -21.08
N ALA A 375 11.09 9.52 -21.75
CA ALA A 375 11.92 10.67 -22.08
C ALA A 375 12.03 11.63 -20.88
N VAL A 376 13.21 12.20 -20.70
CA VAL A 376 13.48 13.24 -19.70
C VAL A 376 13.87 14.52 -20.44
N LEU A 377 13.16 15.60 -20.19
CA LEU A 377 13.53 16.91 -20.71
C LEU A 377 14.68 17.47 -19.88
N CYS A 378 15.84 17.62 -20.49
CA CYS A 378 17.01 18.23 -19.86
C CYS A 378 17.21 19.63 -20.41
N GLU A 379 17.49 20.59 -19.54
CA GLU A 379 17.70 21.98 -19.88
C GLU A 379 18.95 22.50 -19.17
N ILE A 380 19.72 23.34 -19.84
CA ILE A 380 20.80 24.11 -19.24
C ILE A 380 20.55 25.59 -19.48
N THR A 381 20.68 26.40 -18.43
CA THR A 381 20.45 27.85 -18.52
C THR A 381 21.53 28.53 -19.36
N GLY A 382 21.17 29.64 -19.99
CA GLY A 382 22.11 30.50 -20.71
C GLY A 382 23.20 31.03 -19.79
N GLU A 383 22.84 31.41 -18.57
CA GLU A 383 23.79 31.78 -17.50
C GLU A 383 24.84 30.68 -17.27
N ALA A 384 24.42 29.42 -17.10
CA ALA A 384 25.34 28.30 -16.93
C ALA A 384 26.26 28.10 -18.15
N LEU A 385 25.73 28.29 -19.36
CA LEU A 385 26.51 28.22 -20.60
C LEU A 385 27.55 29.34 -20.71
N GLU A 386 27.24 30.52 -20.21
CA GLU A 386 28.14 31.68 -20.18
C GLU A 386 29.24 31.49 -19.14
N ASP A 387 28.86 31.21 -17.89
CA ASP A 387 29.77 31.13 -16.74
C ASP A 387 30.75 29.96 -16.83
N HIS A 388 30.29 28.81 -17.34
CA HIS A 388 31.04 27.55 -17.23
C HIS A 388 31.43 26.93 -18.57
N PHE A 389 30.80 27.34 -19.68
CA PHE A 389 30.98 26.68 -20.99
C PHE A 389 31.42 27.64 -22.10
N GLY A 390 31.67 28.91 -21.78
CA GLY A 390 32.29 29.89 -22.68
C GLY A 390 31.37 30.37 -23.80
N SER A 391 30.06 30.47 -23.54
CA SER A 391 29.10 31.06 -24.48
C SER A 391 29.33 32.57 -24.61
N ALA A 392 29.67 33.04 -25.82
CA ALA A 392 30.03 34.43 -26.09
C ALA A 392 28.80 35.29 -26.46
N GLY A 393 27.74 35.24 -25.64
CA GLY A 393 26.54 36.08 -25.80
C GLY A 393 25.21 35.31 -25.70
N THR A 394 24.10 36.06 -25.80
CA THR A 394 22.72 35.56 -25.63
C THR A 394 22.06 35.11 -26.94
N GLU A 395 22.79 35.18 -28.06
CA GLU A 395 22.28 34.75 -29.36
C GLU A 395 22.16 33.23 -29.44
N LYS A 396 21.12 32.77 -30.16
CA LYS A 396 20.84 31.33 -30.35
C LYS A 396 22.06 30.52 -30.80
N GLN A 397 22.80 31.04 -31.77
CA GLN A 397 23.94 30.31 -32.34
C GLN A 397 25.06 30.17 -31.30
N ALA A 398 25.35 31.23 -30.53
CA ALA A 398 26.35 31.21 -29.46
C ALA A 398 25.98 30.23 -28.33
N ARG A 399 24.69 30.14 -27.96
CA ARG A 399 24.19 29.18 -26.96
C ARG A 399 24.30 27.73 -27.46
N LEU A 400 23.88 27.47 -28.70
CA LEU A 400 23.93 26.13 -29.30
C LEU A 400 25.37 25.65 -29.54
N ASP A 401 26.27 26.53 -29.99
CA ASP A 401 27.67 26.18 -30.23
C ASP A 401 28.41 25.87 -28.92
N ALA A 402 28.17 26.66 -27.87
CA ALA A 402 28.70 26.40 -26.53
C ALA A 402 28.20 25.06 -25.99
N PHE A 403 26.91 24.75 -26.16
CA PHE A 403 26.35 23.45 -25.79
C PHE A 403 27.01 22.31 -26.57
N LEU A 404 27.08 22.40 -27.91
CA LEU A 404 27.60 21.33 -28.76
C LEU A 404 29.08 21.06 -28.49
N LYS A 405 29.89 22.10 -28.27
CA LYS A 405 31.31 21.99 -27.90
C LYS A 405 31.53 21.28 -26.57
N ASN A 406 30.61 21.45 -25.62
CA ASN A 406 30.72 20.93 -24.25
C ASN A 406 29.72 19.79 -23.95
N ARG A 407 29.14 19.20 -25.00
CA ARG A 407 28.01 18.28 -24.90
C ARG A 407 28.26 17.11 -23.94
N SER A 408 29.42 16.46 -24.03
CA SER A 408 29.78 15.32 -23.18
C SER A 408 29.78 15.69 -21.69
N THR A 409 30.32 16.86 -21.34
CA THR A 409 30.34 17.39 -19.98
C THR A 409 28.94 17.75 -19.48
N ILE A 410 28.13 18.41 -20.31
CA ILE A 410 26.75 18.78 -19.96
C ILE A 410 25.88 17.52 -19.76
N GLU A 411 26.01 16.52 -20.63
CA GLU A 411 25.32 15.23 -20.47
C GLU A 411 25.80 14.48 -19.21
N ALA A 412 27.08 14.59 -18.82
CA ALA A 412 27.59 14.01 -17.58
C ALA A 412 26.99 14.71 -16.34
N LEU A 413 26.88 16.04 -16.35
CA LEU A 413 26.20 16.81 -15.31
C LEU A 413 24.73 16.43 -15.20
N ALA A 414 24.03 16.29 -16.34
CA ALA A 414 22.64 15.84 -16.37
C ALA A 414 22.49 14.44 -15.74
N ARG A 415 23.38 13.49 -16.07
CA ARG A 415 23.38 12.14 -15.46
C ARG A 415 23.57 12.18 -13.95
N ALA A 416 24.55 12.95 -13.48
CA ALA A 416 24.84 13.09 -12.06
C ALA A 416 23.66 13.74 -11.32
N LYS A 417 23.14 14.86 -11.84
CA LYS A 417 21.97 15.53 -11.26
C LYS A 417 20.75 14.61 -11.23
N TYR A 418 20.48 13.87 -12.30
CA TYR A 418 19.35 12.93 -12.36
C TYR A 418 19.36 11.89 -11.24
N LEU A 419 20.55 11.37 -10.91
CA LEU A 419 20.73 10.27 -9.96
C LEU A 419 20.89 10.72 -8.51
N ASP A 420 21.70 11.75 -8.30
CA ASP A 420 22.25 12.08 -6.97
C ASP A 420 21.62 13.32 -6.33
N ARG A 421 20.76 14.05 -7.04
CA ARG A 421 20.07 15.22 -6.50
C ARG A 421 18.59 14.94 -6.22
N PRO A 422 17.98 15.64 -5.23
CA PRO A 422 16.54 15.58 -5.01
C PRO A 422 15.77 15.90 -6.29
N ILE A 423 14.63 15.24 -6.46
CA ILE A 423 13.77 15.45 -7.61
C ILE A 423 12.97 16.73 -7.39
N GLU A 424 13.18 17.72 -8.26
CA GLU A 424 12.41 18.97 -8.28
C GLU A 424 11.09 18.77 -9.04
N GLU A 425 11.18 18.23 -10.26
CA GLU A 425 10.04 17.94 -11.12
C GLU A 425 10.21 16.57 -11.81
N PRO A 426 9.18 15.70 -11.82
CA PRO A 426 9.21 14.44 -12.56
C PRO A 426 9.47 14.64 -14.05
N GLY A 427 10.37 13.83 -14.63
CA GLY A 427 10.67 13.87 -16.06
C GLY A 427 11.40 15.12 -16.55
N HIS A 428 11.84 16.02 -15.67
CA HIS A 428 12.56 17.25 -16.00
C HIS A 428 13.86 17.40 -15.20
N ILE A 429 14.86 17.99 -15.84
CA ILE A 429 16.14 18.36 -15.22
C ILE A 429 16.51 19.75 -15.74
N LEU A 430 16.68 20.70 -14.82
CA LEU A 430 17.32 21.98 -15.10
C LEU A 430 18.74 21.99 -14.55
N ILE A 431 19.71 22.46 -15.33
CA ILE A 431 21.11 22.65 -14.93
C ILE A 431 21.37 24.16 -14.88
N GLY A 432 21.58 24.70 -13.68
CA GLY A 432 21.94 26.10 -13.46
C GLY A 432 23.38 26.29 -12.97
N SER A 433 23.91 27.53 -13.01
CA SER A 433 25.29 27.87 -12.61
C SER A 433 25.58 27.46 -11.17
N LEU A 434 24.70 27.82 -10.22
CA LEU A 434 24.87 27.50 -8.79
C LEU A 434 25.04 25.99 -8.52
N GLU A 435 24.43 25.14 -9.33
CA GLU A 435 24.47 23.69 -9.16
C GLU A 435 25.78 23.09 -9.68
N ILE A 436 26.34 23.70 -10.73
CA ILE A 436 27.64 23.32 -11.28
C ILE A 436 28.73 23.65 -10.26
N GLU A 437 28.65 24.82 -9.63
CA GLU A 437 29.58 25.24 -8.57
C GLU A 437 29.52 24.32 -7.33
N GLN A 438 28.32 23.92 -6.92
CA GLN A 438 28.13 22.97 -5.80
C GLN A 438 28.68 21.58 -6.13
N SER A 439 28.51 21.12 -7.38
CA SER A 439 29.02 19.84 -7.84
C SER A 439 30.56 19.83 -7.90
N GLY A 440 31.19 20.96 -8.23
CA GLY A 440 32.65 21.13 -8.15
C GLY A 440 33.20 21.00 -6.71
N LYS A 441 32.46 21.51 -5.72
CA LYS A 441 32.81 21.38 -4.29
C LYS A 441 32.62 19.96 -3.76
N ASP A 442 31.56 19.27 -4.16
CA ASP A 442 31.30 17.88 -3.78
C ASP A 442 32.37 16.91 -4.34
N VAL A 443 32.89 17.17 -5.54
CA VAL A 443 34.00 16.41 -6.15
C VAL A 443 35.33 16.69 -5.43
N GLN A 444 35.63 17.95 -5.08
CA GLN A 444 36.80 18.29 -4.27
C GLN A 444 36.75 17.66 -2.88
N LEU A 445 35.60 17.70 -2.22
CA LEU A 445 35.40 17.03 -0.93
C LEU A 445 35.61 15.52 -1.05
N ARG A 446 35.00 14.83 -2.02
CA ARG A 446 35.21 13.38 -2.21
C ARG A 446 36.66 13.02 -2.54
N SER A 447 37.42 13.90 -3.21
CA SER A 447 38.85 13.70 -3.48
C SER A 447 39.75 13.88 -2.25
N SER A 448 39.33 14.65 -1.24
CA SER A 448 40.11 14.82 0.01
C SER A 448 39.94 13.67 1.02
N TRP A 449 38.99 12.75 0.82
CA TRP A 449 38.87 11.50 1.58
C TRP A 449 39.57 10.31 0.89
N ALA A 450 40.09 10.49 -0.32
CA ALA A 450 40.77 9.47 -1.12
C ALA A 450 42.30 9.58 -1.03
N THR A 451 42.84 9.63 0.18
CA THR A 451 44.24 9.22 0.44
C THR A 451 44.25 8.19 1.56
N PRO A 452 44.41 6.89 1.24
CA PRO A 452 44.73 5.90 2.25
C PRO A 452 46.20 6.06 2.61
N GLY A 453 46.46 6.66 3.78
CA GLY A 453 47.72 6.48 4.46
C GLY A 453 47.84 5.03 4.91
N ASP A 454 48.74 4.32 4.26
CA ASP A 454 49.19 2.97 4.57
C ASP A 454 49.59 2.86 6.05
N ASN A 455 48.93 1.98 6.81
CA ASN A 455 49.61 1.27 7.88
C ASN A 455 48.92 -0.06 8.16
N ARG A 456 49.39 -1.08 7.43
CA ARG A 456 49.28 -2.48 7.88
C ARG A 456 50.16 -2.67 9.11
N ALA A 457 49.57 -3.11 10.20
CA ALA A 457 50.25 -4.02 11.13
C ALA A 457 49.21 -4.91 11.80
N ALA A 458 49.14 -6.15 11.30
CA ALA A 458 48.74 -7.31 12.07
C ALA A 458 49.99 -7.82 12.83
N PRO A 459 49.91 -8.72 13.82
CA PRO A 459 48.84 -9.68 14.10
C PRO A 459 47.91 -9.31 15.27
#